data_AF-A0A7L4ECK4-F1
#
_entry.id   AF-A0A7L4ECK4-F1
#
_cell.length_a   1.000
_cell.length_b   1.000
_cell.length_c   1.000
_cell.angle_alpha   90.00
_cell.angle_beta   90.00
_cell.angle_gamma   90.00
#
_symmetry.space_group_name_H-M   'P 1'
#
loop_
_entity.id
_entity.type
_entity.pdbx_description
1 polymer ?
#
loop_
_entity_poly.entity_id
_entity_poly.type
_entity_poly.pdbx_seq_one_letter_code
_entity_poly.pdbx_strand_id
1 'polypeptide(L)'
;QYKKSGSVCRAVKHECDLAEMCTGRSSSCPADRFRVNGHPCSFGEGYCYMGTCPTRDSQCKAAFGPQATDGSASCYHMNERGTYFGYCRKEQGTHLPCKKKDKMCGKLYCSGGREMPREGSLLTFSSCKGSFPRSGEEDPGMILDGTKCGDGMVCSRGECVQAEEIFRSTNCSAKCSGHAVCDHELQCQCEEGWAPPNCDSSS
;
A
#
# COMPACT_ATOMS: atom_id res chain seq x y z
N GLN A 1 -3.46 -9.47 38.25
CA GLN A 1 -3.32 -10.70 37.44
C GLN A 1 -3.15 -10.28 35.98
N TYR A 2 -2.24 -10.90 35.23
CA TYR A 2 -2.10 -10.62 33.79
C TYR A 2 -3.27 -11.22 33.01
N LYS A 3 -3.60 -10.63 31.85
CA LYS A 3 -4.60 -11.21 30.92
C LYS A 3 -4.13 -12.60 30.45
N LYS A 4 -5.06 -13.48 30.11
CA LYS A 4 -4.74 -14.84 29.61
C LYS A 4 -3.92 -14.73 28.31
N SER A 5 -2.98 -15.67 28.11
CA SER A 5 -2.27 -15.77 26.83
C SER A 5 -3.26 -15.98 25.68
N GLY A 6 -3.04 -15.32 24.54
CA GLY A 6 -3.94 -15.37 23.39
C GLY A 6 -5.14 -14.40 23.45
N SER A 7 -5.42 -13.77 24.60
CA SER A 7 -6.48 -12.75 24.66
C SER A 7 -6.13 -11.54 23.79
N VAL A 8 -7.05 -11.12 22.92
CA VAL A 8 -6.88 -9.93 22.08
C VAL A 8 -6.73 -8.69 22.96
N CYS A 9 -5.65 -7.94 22.74
CA CYS A 9 -5.41 -6.65 23.38
C CYS A 9 -5.44 -5.47 22.41
N ARG A 10 -5.27 -5.72 21.11
CA ARG A 10 -5.61 -4.77 20.04
C ARG A 10 -6.25 -5.52 18.88
N ALA A 11 -7.41 -5.04 18.44
CA ALA A 11 -8.13 -5.61 17.31
C ALA A 11 -7.51 -5.17 15.97
N VAL A 12 -7.79 -5.96 14.93
CA VAL A 12 -7.50 -5.64 13.53
C VAL A 12 -8.27 -4.38 13.10
N LYS A 13 -7.59 -3.42 12.47
CA LYS A 13 -8.20 -2.18 11.94
C LYS A 13 -8.63 -2.31 10.47
N HIS A 14 -7.87 -3.08 9.68
CA HIS A 14 -8.09 -3.29 8.25
C HIS A 14 -7.35 -4.54 7.76
N GLU A 15 -7.56 -4.95 6.52
CA GLU A 15 -7.02 -6.20 5.95
C GLU A 15 -5.50 -6.36 6.02
N CYS A 16 -4.73 -5.26 5.98
CA CYS A 16 -3.27 -5.30 6.10
C CYS A 16 -2.75 -5.28 7.53
N ASP A 17 -3.64 -5.31 8.53
CA ASP A 17 -3.30 -5.26 9.94
C ASP A 17 -3.36 -6.68 10.57
N LEU A 18 -2.64 -6.88 11.66
CA LEU A 18 -2.79 -8.07 12.51
C LEU A 18 -3.46 -7.65 13.83
N ALA A 19 -3.97 -8.60 14.60
CA ALA A 19 -4.39 -8.32 15.97
C ALA A 19 -3.24 -8.68 16.90
N GLU A 20 -3.02 -7.98 18.01
CA GLU A 20 -2.05 -8.43 19.04
C GLU A 20 -2.71 -9.12 20.22
N MET A 21 -2.03 -10.18 20.64
CA MET A 21 -2.46 -11.12 21.67
C MET A 21 -1.63 -10.88 22.92
N CYS A 22 -2.27 -10.86 24.08
CA CYS A 22 -1.57 -10.90 25.35
C CYS A 22 -0.69 -12.16 25.41
N THR A 23 0.51 -12.01 25.97
CA THR A 23 1.43 -13.14 26.20
C THR A 23 1.18 -13.86 27.53
N GLY A 24 0.34 -13.30 28.39
CA GLY A 24 0.16 -13.75 29.77
C GLY A 24 1.31 -13.45 30.72
N ARG A 25 2.37 -12.78 30.23
CA ARG A 25 3.60 -12.46 30.99
C ARG A 25 3.82 -10.96 31.22
N SER A 26 2.98 -10.11 30.63
CA SER A 26 3.06 -8.65 30.71
C SER A 26 1.66 -8.05 30.88
N SER A 27 1.60 -6.88 31.51
CA SER A 27 0.39 -6.05 31.56
C SER A 27 0.16 -5.25 30.27
N SER A 28 1.21 -5.05 29.47
CA SER A 28 1.16 -4.30 28.22
C SER A 28 0.88 -5.23 27.04
N CYS A 29 0.14 -4.73 26.06
CA CYS A 29 -0.01 -5.39 24.76
C CYS A 29 1.35 -5.41 24.03
N PRO A 30 1.66 -6.44 23.22
CA PRO A 30 2.80 -6.40 22.31
C PRO A 30 2.77 -5.18 21.38
N ALA A 31 3.91 -4.90 20.74
CA ALA A 31 3.99 -3.85 19.73
C ALA A 31 3.03 -4.13 18.57
N ASP A 32 2.48 -3.07 17.98
CA ASP A 32 1.58 -3.13 16.82
C ASP A 32 2.31 -3.77 15.63
N ARG A 33 1.74 -4.87 15.12
CA ARG A 33 2.21 -5.63 13.97
C ARG A 33 1.16 -5.61 12.88
N PHE A 34 1.62 -5.50 11.64
CA PHE A 34 0.80 -5.60 10.45
C PHE A 34 1.27 -6.75 9.56
N ARG A 35 0.43 -7.13 8.59
CA ARG A 35 0.69 -8.20 7.62
C ARG A 35 2.02 -7.94 6.91
N VAL A 36 2.72 -9.01 6.58
CA VAL A 36 3.94 -8.93 5.78
C VAL A 36 3.69 -8.16 4.46
N ASN A 37 4.67 -7.36 4.05
CA ASN A 37 4.62 -6.69 2.76
C ASN A 37 4.38 -7.71 1.64
N GLY A 38 3.56 -7.38 0.65
CA GLY A 38 3.19 -8.31 -0.43
C GLY A 38 1.98 -9.20 -0.14
N HIS A 39 1.43 -9.18 1.07
CA HIS A 39 0.16 -9.88 1.33
C HIS A 39 -0.96 -9.29 0.45
N PRO A 40 -1.70 -10.09 -0.34
CA PRO A 40 -2.78 -9.55 -1.18
C PRO A 40 -3.85 -8.83 -0.36
N CYS A 41 -4.35 -7.72 -0.89
CA CYS A 41 -5.38 -6.90 -0.25
C CYS A 41 -6.34 -6.32 -1.30
N SER A 42 -7.46 -5.75 -0.86
CA SER A 42 -8.54 -5.20 -1.70
C SER A 42 -9.00 -6.22 -2.74
N PHE A 43 -9.31 -7.43 -2.28
CA PHE A 43 -9.74 -8.56 -3.12
C PHE A 43 -8.74 -8.94 -4.24
N GLY A 44 -7.45 -8.68 -4.03
CA GLY A 44 -6.38 -9.01 -4.99
C GLY A 44 -5.98 -7.85 -5.92
N GLU A 45 -6.61 -6.68 -5.75
CA GLU A 45 -6.29 -5.46 -6.50
C GLU A 45 -5.07 -4.71 -5.95
N GLY A 46 -4.60 -5.07 -4.75
CA GLY A 46 -3.43 -4.47 -4.10
C GLY A 46 -2.56 -5.47 -3.36
N TYR A 47 -1.45 -4.96 -2.85
CA TYR A 47 -0.56 -5.66 -1.95
C TYR A 47 -0.33 -4.80 -0.71
N CYS A 48 -0.36 -5.41 0.47
CA CYS A 48 -0.03 -4.74 1.71
C CYS A 48 1.39 -4.19 1.63
N TYR A 49 1.56 -2.92 1.98
CA TYR A 49 2.84 -2.25 2.03
C TYR A 49 2.87 -1.28 3.20
N MET A 50 3.82 -1.51 4.12
CA MET A 50 3.99 -0.74 5.35
C MET A 50 2.68 -0.58 6.14
N GLY A 51 1.91 -1.68 6.23
CA GLY A 51 0.65 -1.74 6.99
C GLY A 51 -0.56 -1.15 6.26
N THR A 52 -0.41 -0.63 5.05
CA THR A 52 -1.53 -0.08 4.26
C THR A 52 -1.78 -0.93 3.01
N CYS A 53 -2.97 -0.79 2.40
CA CYS A 53 -3.26 -1.36 1.08
C CYS A 53 -3.27 -0.25 0.01
N PRO A 54 -2.11 0.16 -0.54
CA PRO A 54 -2.06 1.21 -1.55
C PRO A 54 -2.66 0.71 -2.88
N THR A 55 -3.73 1.36 -3.31
CA THR A 55 -4.31 1.21 -4.66
C THR A 55 -4.44 2.58 -5.31
N ARG A 56 -4.42 2.62 -6.66
CA ARG A 56 -4.71 3.87 -7.39
C ARG A 56 -6.09 4.40 -7.04
N ASP A 57 -7.07 3.52 -6.89
CA ASP A 57 -8.44 3.87 -6.52
C ASP A 57 -8.55 4.49 -5.12
N SER A 58 -7.91 3.89 -4.11
CA SER A 58 -7.86 4.46 -2.76
C SER A 58 -7.14 5.80 -2.72
N GLN A 59 -6.07 5.96 -3.51
CA GLN A 59 -5.36 7.23 -3.63
C GLN A 59 -6.23 8.30 -4.31
N CYS A 60 -6.98 7.93 -5.34
CA CYS A 60 -7.96 8.81 -5.98
C CYS A 60 -9.06 9.26 -5.03
N LYS A 61 -9.60 8.34 -4.23
CA LYS A 61 -10.61 8.64 -3.20
C LYS A 61 -10.06 9.60 -2.13
N ALA A 62 -8.82 9.40 -1.70
CA ALA A 62 -8.15 10.29 -0.75
C ALA A 62 -7.91 11.69 -1.33
N ALA A 63 -7.58 11.79 -2.62
CA ALA A 63 -7.26 13.05 -3.28
C ALA A 63 -8.48 13.87 -3.72
N PHE A 64 -9.54 13.22 -4.23
CA PHE A 64 -10.66 13.88 -4.92
C PHE A 64 -12.05 13.50 -4.35
N GLY A 65 -12.08 12.80 -3.23
CA GLY A 65 -13.28 12.42 -2.49
C GLY A 65 -13.78 11.01 -2.82
N PRO A 66 -14.74 10.48 -2.05
CA PRO A 66 -15.13 9.06 -2.09
C PRO A 66 -15.74 8.58 -3.42
N GLN A 67 -16.20 9.51 -4.27
CA GLN A 67 -16.73 9.22 -5.61
C GLN A 67 -15.67 9.19 -6.71
N ALA A 68 -14.40 9.45 -6.37
CA ALA A 68 -13.30 9.33 -7.31
C ALA A 68 -12.89 7.87 -7.47
N THR A 69 -12.45 7.52 -8.68
CA THR A 69 -11.93 6.19 -9.02
C THR A 69 -10.62 6.31 -9.77
N ASP A 70 -9.92 5.19 -9.92
CA ASP A 70 -8.78 5.12 -10.85
C ASP A 70 -9.20 5.62 -12.25
N GLY A 71 -8.30 6.38 -12.89
CA GLY A 71 -8.49 6.88 -14.23
C GLY A 71 -8.37 5.76 -15.26
N SER A 72 -8.97 5.98 -16.43
CA SER A 72 -8.79 5.06 -17.56
C SER A 72 -7.31 4.88 -17.92
N ALA A 73 -6.95 3.70 -18.46
CA ALA A 73 -5.59 3.42 -18.93
C ALA A 73 -5.04 4.47 -19.92
N SER A 74 -5.93 5.15 -20.66
CA SER A 74 -5.56 6.23 -21.57
C SER A 74 -5.02 7.48 -20.88
N CYS A 75 -5.46 7.77 -19.64
CA CYS A 75 -4.94 8.90 -18.86
C CYS A 75 -3.43 8.78 -18.63
N TYR A 76 -2.98 7.54 -18.38
CA TYR A 76 -1.59 7.21 -18.08
C TYR A 76 -0.64 7.30 -19.28
N HIS A 77 -1.12 7.50 -20.52
CA HIS A 77 -0.22 7.83 -21.63
C HIS A 77 0.50 9.16 -21.45
N MET A 78 -0.07 10.06 -20.64
CA MET A 78 0.57 11.34 -20.32
C MET A 78 1.88 11.17 -19.56
N ASN A 79 2.03 10.08 -18.80
CA ASN A 79 3.25 9.76 -18.07
C ASN A 79 4.45 9.47 -18.98
N GLU A 80 4.23 9.13 -20.25
CA GLU A 80 5.29 8.89 -21.24
C GLU A 80 5.89 10.20 -21.80
N ARG A 81 5.36 11.38 -21.43
CA ARG A 81 5.76 12.67 -22.02
C ARG A 81 6.92 13.38 -21.33
N GLY A 82 7.14 13.14 -20.03
CA GLY A 82 8.20 13.83 -19.27
C GLY A 82 7.90 15.31 -19.02
N THR A 83 6.63 15.64 -18.77
CA THR A 83 6.20 17.01 -18.40
C THR A 83 6.00 17.12 -16.89
N TYR A 84 5.82 18.34 -16.36
CA TYR A 84 5.57 18.57 -14.93
C TYR A 84 4.31 17.89 -14.38
N PHE A 85 3.45 17.37 -15.26
CA PHE A 85 2.21 16.71 -14.90
C PHE A 85 2.06 15.32 -15.51
N GLY A 86 3.13 14.77 -16.08
CA GLY A 86 3.17 13.42 -16.66
C GLY A 86 4.60 12.92 -16.73
N TYR A 87 5.03 12.18 -15.71
CA TYR A 87 6.41 11.70 -15.54
C TYR A 87 6.46 10.54 -14.52
N CYS A 88 7.60 9.85 -14.44
CA CYS A 88 7.84 8.78 -13.45
C CYS A 88 8.81 9.19 -12.35
N ARG A 89 9.83 9.97 -12.70
CA ARG A 89 10.86 10.41 -11.78
C ARG A 89 11.20 11.87 -12.01
N LYS A 90 11.66 12.53 -10.96
CA LYS A 90 12.20 13.88 -11.02
C LYS A 90 13.63 13.83 -10.52
N GLU A 91 14.59 14.10 -11.39
CA GLU A 91 16.02 14.08 -11.06
C GLU A 91 16.60 15.47 -11.33
N GLN A 92 17.15 16.10 -10.29
CA GLN A 92 17.73 17.46 -10.37
C GLN A 92 16.80 18.50 -11.02
N GLY A 93 15.48 18.41 -10.73
CA GLY A 93 14.47 19.31 -11.29
C GLY A 93 13.94 18.92 -12.68
N THR A 94 14.55 17.94 -13.34
CA THR A 94 14.12 17.43 -14.64
C THR A 94 13.08 16.33 -14.49
N HIS A 95 11.95 16.46 -15.18
CA HIS A 95 10.90 15.43 -15.22
C HIS A 95 11.27 14.36 -16.25
N LEU A 96 11.51 13.14 -15.77
CA LEU A 96 11.87 12.01 -16.61
C LEU A 96 10.61 11.28 -17.09
N PRO A 97 10.43 11.10 -18.41
CA PRO A 97 9.30 10.37 -18.96
C PRO A 97 9.33 8.91 -18.50
N CYS A 98 8.16 8.32 -18.32
CA CYS A 98 8.03 6.90 -18.05
C CYS A 98 8.34 6.06 -19.29
N LYS A 99 8.94 4.89 -19.07
CA LYS A 99 8.88 3.82 -20.07
C LYS A 99 7.45 3.28 -20.14
N LYS A 100 7.08 2.66 -21.26
CA LYS A 100 5.74 2.09 -21.46
C LYS A 100 5.30 1.14 -20.33
N LYS A 101 6.23 0.32 -19.82
CA LYS A 101 5.96 -0.61 -18.71
C LYS A 101 5.76 0.08 -17.35
N ASP A 102 6.28 1.30 -17.19
CA ASP A 102 6.33 2.03 -15.93
C ASP A 102 5.25 3.11 -15.82
N LYS A 103 4.48 3.36 -16.90
CA LYS A 103 3.49 4.45 -16.95
C LYS A 103 2.39 4.37 -15.89
N MET A 104 2.16 3.18 -15.32
CA MET A 104 1.22 2.93 -14.22
C MET A 104 1.85 3.13 -12.83
N CYS A 105 3.07 3.67 -12.76
CA CYS A 105 3.80 4.04 -11.54
C CYS A 105 4.27 5.50 -11.54
N GLY A 106 3.86 6.30 -12.53
CA GLY A 106 4.16 7.72 -12.60
C GLY A 106 3.14 8.59 -11.87
N LYS A 107 2.65 9.64 -12.54
CA LYS A 107 1.55 10.47 -12.03
C LYS A 107 0.26 9.66 -11.92
N LEU A 108 -0.46 9.89 -10.82
CA LEU A 108 -1.80 9.38 -10.61
C LEU A 108 -2.79 10.18 -11.46
N TYR A 109 -3.68 9.46 -12.14
CA TYR A 109 -4.86 10.05 -12.76
C TYR A 109 -6.11 9.33 -12.28
N CYS A 110 -7.16 10.10 -12.06
CA CYS A 110 -8.42 9.70 -11.48
C CYS A 110 -9.57 10.08 -12.41
N SER A 111 -10.73 9.52 -12.17
CA SER A 111 -12.00 9.92 -12.78
C SER A 111 -13.05 10.16 -11.69
N GLY A 112 -14.06 10.98 -11.98
CA GLY A 112 -15.08 11.34 -10.99
C GLY A 112 -14.54 12.19 -9.82
N GLY A 113 -15.24 12.13 -8.69
CA GLY A 113 -14.96 12.97 -7.51
C GLY A 113 -15.31 14.45 -7.70
N ARG A 114 -15.59 15.14 -6.60
CA ARG A 114 -15.98 16.57 -6.60
C ARG A 114 -15.03 17.46 -5.80
N GLU A 115 -14.13 16.86 -5.04
CA GLU A 115 -13.20 17.61 -4.20
C GLU A 115 -12.01 18.13 -5.03
N MET A 116 -11.48 19.26 -4.60
CA MET A 116 -10.20 19.78 -5.09
C MET A 116 -9.06 19.05 -4.38
N PRO A 117 -7.90 18.85 -5.05
CA PRO A 117 -6.78 18.20 -4.41
C PRO A 117 -6.33 19.03 -3.20
N ARG A 118 -6.15 18.36 -2.05
CA ARG A 118 -5.72 19.00 -0.80
C ARG A 118 -4.36 19.69 -0.96
N GLU A 119 -3.48 19.05 -1.73
CA GLU A 119 -2.14 19.54 -2.05
C GLU A 119 -1.94 19.64 -3.56
N GLY A 120 -1.18 20.64 -3.99
CA GLY A 120 -0.95 20.91 -5.40
C GLY A 120 -2.06 21.71 -6.09
N SER A 121 -2.01 21.69 -7.42
CA SER A 121 -2.94 22.35 -8.33
C SER A 121 -3.67 21.30 -9.16
N LEU A 122 -4.97 21.53 -9.41
CA LEU A 122 -5.82 20.63 -10.19
C LEU A 122 -5.38 20.60 -11.66
N LEU A 123 -5.27 19.40 -12.22
CA LEU A 123 -5.18 19.15 -13.65
C LEU A 123 -6.41 18.38 -14.10
N THR A 124 -7.05 18.82 -15.18
CA THR A 124 -8.13 18.08 -15.84
C THR A 124 -7.96 18.09 -17.34
N PHE A 125 -8.20 16.96 -17.98
CA PHE A 125 -8.29 16.84 -19.43
C PHE A 125 -9.16 15.62 -19.78
N SER A 126 -10.12 15.78 -20.69
CA SER A 126 -11.13 14.75 -20.94
C SER A 126 -11.78 14.27 -19.62
N SER A 127 -11.85 12.97 -19.35
CA SER A 127 -12.30 12.38 -18.07
C SER A 127 -11.21 12.20 -17.01
N CYS A 128 -9.96 12.60 -17.32
CA CYS A 128 -8.80 12.43 -16.46
C CYS A 128 -8.64 13.62 -15.53
N LYS A 129 -8.46 13.35 -14.24
CA LYS A 129 -8.17 14.31 -13.18
C LYS A 129 -6.87 13.95 -12.51
N GLY A 130 -6.00 14.91 -12.25
CA GLY A 130 -4.78 14.73 -11.49
C GLY A 130 -4.44 15.99 -10.70
N SER A 131 -3.32 15.96 -10.00
CA SER A 131 -2.73 17.14 -9.38
C SER A 131 -1.29 17.29 -9.83
N PHE A 132 -0.69 18.46 -9.65
CA PHE A 132 0.75 18.71 -9.79
C PHE A 132 1.20 19.69 -8.71
N PRO A 133 2.48 19.67 -8.28
CA PRO A 133 2.92 20.45 -7.13
C PRO A 133 2.90 21.95 -7.46
N ARG A 134 2.60 22.78 -6.44
CA ARG A 134 2.58 24.25 -6.60
C ARG A 134 3.99 24.85 -6.67
N SER A 135 4.96 24.18 -6.06
CA SER A 135 6.36 24.58 -5.95
C SER A 135 7.28 23.40 -6.30
N GLY A 136 8.60 23.59 -6.24
CA GLY A 136 9.60 22.56 -6.55
C GLY A 136 9.64 21.35 -5.60
N GLU A 137 8.71 21.24 -4.66
CA GLU A 137 8.53 20.18 -3.66
C GLU A 137 8.30 18.79 -4.27
N GLU A 138 8.27 17.78 -3.39
CA GLU A 138 7.77 16.44 -3.71
C GLU A 138 6.34 16.52 -4.24
N ASP A 139 6.03 15.65 -5.19
CA ASP A 139 4.77 15.70 -5.90
C ASP A 139 3.76 14.74 -5.24
N PRO A 140 2.73 15.25 -4.54
CA PRO A 140 1.74 14.42 -3.85
C PRO A 140 0.80 13.70 -4.82
N GLY A 141 0.86 14.03 -6.12
CA GLY A 141 0.09 13.38 -7.19
C GLY A 141 0.84 12.24 -7.88
N MET A 142 1.90 11.69 -7.28
CA MET A 142 2.58 10.48 -7.76
C MET A 142 1.90 9.23 -7.21
N ILE A 143 1.91 8.14 -7.97
CA ILE A 143 1.45 6.83 -7.49
C ILE A 143 2.38 6.35 -6.37
N LEU A 144 1.80 5.90 -5.26
CA LEU A 144 2.56 5.46 -4.09
C LEU A 144 3.35 4.18 -4.38
N ASP A 145 4.54 4.08 -3.79
CA ASP A 145 5.30 2.83 -3.74
C ASP A 145 4.47 1.70 -3.09
N GLY A 146 4.68 0.47 -3.56
CA GLY A 146 3.89 -0.70 -3.17
C GLY A 146 2.56 -0.86 -3.92
N THR A 147 2.10 0.15 -4.66
CA THR A 147 0.86 0.05 -5.47
C THR A 147 1.02 -0.99 -6.58
N LYS A 148 0.03 -1.88 -6.74
CA LYS A 148 0.00 -2.89 -7.80
C LYS A 148 0.01 -2.23 -9.19
N CYS A 149 1.01 -2.55 -10.02
CA CYS A 149 1.10 -2.07 -11.42
C CYS A 149 0.91 -3.19 -12.46
N GLY A 150 0.84 -4.43 -12.01
CA GLY A 150 0.56 -5.63 -12.81
C GLY A 150 0.51 -6.84 -11.90
N ASP A 151 0.22 -8.02 -12.44
CA ASP A 151 0.21 -9.25 -11.65
C ASP A 151 1.61 -9.60 -11.18
N GLY A 152 1.78 -9.72 -9.85
CA GLY A 152 3.08 -9.93 -9.22
C GLY A 152 4.00 -8.71 -9.27
N MET A 153 3.50 -7.53 -9.66
CA MET A 153 4.30 -6.34 -9.90
C MET A 153 3.81 -5.14 -9.08
N VAL A 154 4.74 -4.32 -8.59
CA VAL A 154 4.46 -3.13 -7.79
C VAL A 154 5.28 -1.93 -8.22
N CYS A 155 4.78 -0.75 -7.90
CA CYS A 155 5.51 0.48 -8.08
C CYS A 155 6.62 0.63 -7.03
N SER A 156 7.82 0.96 -7.48
CA SER A 156 8.91 1.39 -6.63
C SER A 156 9.69 2.49 -7.34
N ARG A 157 9.75 3.69 -6.73
CA ARG A 157 10.47 4.86 -7.26
C ARG A 157 10.15 5.18 -8.73
N GLY A 158 8.87 5.07 -9.08
CA GLY A 158 8.39 5.35 -10.44
C GLY A 158 8.67 4.24 -11.46
N GLU A 159 9.07 3.04 -11.04
CA GLU A 159 9.24 1.88 -11.91
C GLU A 159 8.28 0.75 -11.52
N CYS A 160 7.78 0.01 -12.51
CA CYS A 160 6.99 -1.19 -12.28
C CYS A 160 7.93 -2.40 -12.23
N VAL A 161 8.10 -2.94 -11.03
CA VAL A 161 9.10 -3.98 -10.70
C VAL A 161 8.43 -5.20 -10.07
N GLN A 162 9.15 -6.32 -10.01
CA GLN A 162 8.65 -7.54 -9.38
C GLN A 162 8.43 -7.31 -7.88
N ALA A 163 7.25 -7.68 -7.38
CA ALA A 163 6.89 -7.52 -5.97
C ALA A 163 7.88 -8.23 -5.05
N GLU A 164 8.39 -9.39 -5.46
CA GLU A 164 9.34 -10.17 -4.68
C GLU A 164 10.70 -9.48 -4.50
N GLU A 165 11.15 -8.69 -5.48
CA GLU A 165 12.42 -7.96 -5.38
C GLU A 165 12.37 -6.87 -4.29
N ILE A 166 11.16 -6.33 -4.06
CA ILE A 166 10.89 -5.26 -3.09
C ILE A 166 10.53 -5.81 -1.72
N PHE A 167 9.60 -6.78 -1.65
CA PHE A 167 9.04 -7.25 -0.39
C PHE A 167 9.83 -8.38 0.26
N ARG A 168 10.46 -9.25 -0.55
CA ARG A 168 11.26 -10.40 -0.10
C ARG A 168 10.52 -11.28 0.93
N SER A 169 9.22 -11.45 0.72
CA SER A 169 8.30 -12.07 1.67
C SER A 169 7.70 -13.38 1.17
N THR A 170 8.17 -13.89 0.01
CA THR A 170 7.65 -15.12 -0.59
C THR A 170 7.61 -16.27 0.42
N ASN A 171 6.42 -16.86 0.53
CA ASN A 171 6.11 -17.99 1.40
C ASN A 171 6.49 -17.77 2.87
N CYS A 172 6.51 -16.53 3.36
CA CYS A 172 6.89 -16.25 4.74
C CYS A 172 5.96 -16.96 5.75
N SER A 173 4.63 -16.82 5.61
CA SER A 173 3.67 -17.48 6.49
C SER A 173 3.74 -19.01 6.41
N ALA A 174 4.17 -19.58 5.28
CA ALA A 174 4.33 -21.03 5.14
C ALA A 174 5.48 -21.60 6.00
N LYS A 175 6.36 -20.74 6.52
CA LYS A 175 7.44 -21.11 7.46
C LYS A 175 6.98 -21.03 8.91
N CYS A 176 5.80 -20.48 9.18
CA CYS A 176 5.24 -20.40 10.51
C CYS A 176 4.59 -21.72 10.92
N SER A 177 4.76 -22.10 12.19
CA SER A 177 4.18 -23.32 12.76
C SER A 177 2.84 -23.02 13.43
N GLY A 178 1.98 -24.04 13.53
CA GLY A 178 0.66 -23.90 14.12
C GLY A 178 -0.22 -22.90 13.36
N HIS A 179 -1.09 -22.22 14.08
CA HIS A 179 -1.98 -21.19 13.54
C HIS A 179 -1.31 -19.82 13.62
N ALA A 180 -0.26 -19.65 12.82
CA ALA A 180 0.54 -18.44 12.79
C ALA A 180 0.75 -17.88 11.37
N VAL A 181 0.91 -16.56 11.31
CA VAL A 181 1.10 -15.78 10.09
C VAL A 181 2.34 -14.91 10.22
N CYS A 182 2.98 -14.64 9.09
CA CYS A 182 4.16 -13.79 9.06
C CYS A 182 3.77 -12.30 9.14
N ASP A 183 4.43 -11.58 10.05
CA ASP A 183 4.31 -10.14 10.21
C ASP A 183 5.31 -9.38 9.30
N HIS A 184 5.22 -8.05 9.35
CA HIS A 184 6.12 -7.15 8.61
C HIS A 184 7.60 -7.22 9.00
N GLU A 185 7.96 -7.81 10.14
CA GLU A 185 9.35 -8.05 10.55
C GLU A 185 9.83 -9.46 10.17
N LEU A 186 9.06 -10.20 9.38
CA LEU A 186 9.33 -11.59 9.01
C LEU A 186 9.32 -12.55 10.21
N GLN A 187 8.55 -12.21 11.25
CA GLN A 187 8.34 -13.03 12.44
C GLN A 187 6.95 -13.67 12.44
N CYS A 188 6.80 -14.79 13.14
CA CYS A 188 5.53 -15.51 13.22
C CYS A 188 4.63 -14.99 14.34
N GLN A 189 3.56 -14.32 13.93
CA GLN A 189 2.32 -13.96 14.60
C GLN A 189 1.33 -15.10 14.87
N CYS A 190 0.94 -15.45 16.10
CA CYS A 190 -0.28 -16.25 16.25
C CYS A 190 -1.50 -15.50 15.67
N GLU A 191 -2.38 -16.22 14.98
CA GLU A 191 -3.65 -15.67 14.53
C GLU A 191 -4.60 -15.44 15.71
N GLU A 192 -5.60 -14.58 15.50
CA GLU A 192 -6.64 -14.35 16.50
C GLU A 192 -7.33 -15.66 16.90
N GLY A 193 -7.50 -15.87 18.20
CA GLY A 193 -8.01 -17.11 18.76
C GLY A 193 -6.93 -18.15 19.11
N TRP A 194 -5.65 -17.88 18.83
CA TRP A 194 -4.53 -18.77 19.13
C TRP A 194 -3.53 -18.14 20.09
N ALA A 195 -2.91 -18.98 20.93
CA ALA A 195 -2.02 -18.51 21.99
C ALA A 195 -0.52 -18.76 21.67
N PRO A 196 0.35 -17.75 21.88
CA PRO A 196 1.80 -17.93 21.79
C PRO A 196 2.32 -18.85 22.92
N PRO A 197 3.50 -19.49 22.73
CA PRO A 197 4.48 -19.22 21.67
C PRO A 197 4.32 -20.04 20.37
N ASN A 198 3.63 -21.18 20.41
CA ASN A 198 3.60 -22.12 19.26
C ASN A 198 2.33 -22.00 18.42
N CYS A 199 1.31 -21.30 18.90
CA CYS A 199 0.04 -21.11 18.19
C CYS A 199 -0.73 -22.42 17.93
N ASP A 200 -0.55 -23.44 18.78
CA ASP A 200 -1.21 -24.75 18.67
C ASP A 200 -2.44 -24.90 19.57
N SER A 201 -2.62 -24.00 20.53
CA SER A 201 -3.73 -24.03 21.49
C SER A 201 -4.64 -22.83 21.31
N SER A 202 -5.95 -23.09 21.25
CA SER A 202 -6.96 -22.03 21.22
C SER A 202 -7.00 -21.25 22.54
N SER A 203 -7.15 -19.93 22.44
CA SER A 203 -7.23 -19.00 23.58
C SER A 203 -8.57 -19.03 24.30
#